data_AF-A0A3D3KNF9-F1
#
_entry.id   AF-A0A3D3KNF9-F1
#
_cell.length_a   1.000
_cell.length_b   1.000
_cell.length_c   1.000
_cell.angle_alpha   90.00
_cell.angle_beta   90.00
_cell.angle_gamma   90.00
#
_symmetry.space_group_name_H-M   'P 1'
#
loop_
_entity.id
_entity.type
_entity.pdbx_description
1 polymer ?
#
loop_
_entity_poly.entity_id
_entity_poly.type
_entity_poly.pdbx_seq_one_letter_code
_entity_poly.pdbx_strand_id
1 'polypeptide(L)' 'MLAKKTSKNQLTLPKKVADIFQETDYFDITVKDNSIILKPVRITTTESTIESVRDKIAALGLKDDDIKKAIRWARRKSS' A
#
# COMPACT_ATOMS: atom_id res chain seq x y z
N MET A 1 14.24 -14.96 -20.21
CA MET A 1 15.30 -15.05 -19.18
C MET A 1 14.81 -16.00 -18.10
N LEU A 2 15.68 -16.85 -17.55
CA LEU A 2 15.32 -17.80 -16.50
C LEU A 2 16.13 -17.49 -15.23
N ALA A 3 15.50 -17.60 -14.07
CA ALA A 3 16.16 -17.45 -12.77
C ALA A 3 16.08 -18.79 -12.02
N LYS A 4 17.17 -19.17 -11.36
CA LYS A 4 17.24 -20.40 -10.55
C LYS A 4 17.00 -20.05 -9.08
N LYS A 5 16.20 -20.89 -8.41
CA LYS A 5 16.05 -20.83 -6.96
C LYS A 5 17.32 -21.32 -6.26
N THR A 6 17.82 -20.55 -5.30
CA THR A 6 18.99 -20.96 -4.49
C THR A 6 18.59 -22.04 -3.48
N SER A 7 19.59 -22.68 -2.86
CA SER A 7 19.39 -23.65 -1.77
C SER A 7 18.71 -23.03 -0.54
N LYS A 8 18.81 -21.71 -0.38
CA LYS A 8 18.13 -20.95 0.69
C LYS A 8 16.71 -20.50 0.31
N ASN A 9 16.13 -21.08 -0.73
CA ASN A 9 14.80 -20.72 -1.25
C ASN A 9 14.70 -19.25 -1.71
N GLN A 10 15.80 -18.67 -2.20
CA GLN A 10 15.81 -17.30 -2.72
C GLN A 10 15.71 -17.31 -4.25
N LEU A 11 14.93 -16.38 -4.81
CA LEU A 11 14.86 -16.12 -6.24
C LEU A 11 15.43 -14.73 -6.51
N THR A 12 16.48 -14.65 -7.33
CA THR A 12 17.11 -13.37 -7.69
C THR A 12 16.59 -12.92 -9.05
N LEU A 13 16.09 -11.68 -9.12
CA LEU A 13 15.67 -11.08 -10.39
C LEU A 13 16.89 -10.69 -11.23
N PRO A 14 16.91 -10.98 -12.54
CA PRO A 14 17.96 -10.49 -13.40
C PRO A 14 18.00 -8.96 -13.42
N LYS A 15 19.21 -8.38 -13.47
CA LYS A 15 19.42 -6.93 -13.41
C LYS A 15 18.54 -6.14 -14.38
N LYS A 16 18.41 -6.59 -15.63
CA LYS A 16 17.55 -5.97 -16.66
C LYS A 16 16.07 -5.84 -16.24
N VAL A 17 15.56 -6.72 -15.39
CA VAL A 17 14.17 -6.69 -14.90
C VAL A 17 14.08 -5.80 -13.66
N ALA A 18 15.02 -5.92 -12.73
CA ALA A 18 15.07 -5.09 -11.53
C ALA A 18 15.26 -3.60 -11.88
N ASP A 19 16.03 -3.29 -12.92
CA ASP A 19 16.28 -1.91 -13.38
C ASP A 19 15.01 -1.19 -13.88
N ILE A 20 13.94 -1.93 -14.22
CA ILE A 20 12.65 -1.33 -14.60
C ILE A 20 11.93 -0.75 -13.38
N PHE A 21 12.24 -1.23 -12.18
CA PHE A 21 11.57 -0.90 -10.93
C PHE A 21 12.54 -0.30 -9.89
N GLN A 22 13.54 0.48 -10.32
CA GLN A 22 14.63 1.00 -9.47
C GLN A 22 14.17 1.82 -8.25
N GLU A 23 13.01 2.45 -8.33
CA GLU A 23 12.45 3.25 -7.23
C GLU A 23 11.62 2.42 -6.23
N THR A 24 11.65 1.09 -6.34
CA THR A 24 10.84 0.19 -5.52
C THR A 24 11.71 -0.78 -4.75
N ASP A 25 11.71 -0.66 -3.42
CA ASP A 25 12.41 -1.58 -2.52
C ASP A 25 11.60 -2.84 -2.18
N TYR A 26 10.28 -2.77 -2.29
CA TYR A 26 9.38 -3.83 -1.84
C TYR A 26 8.39 -4.27 -2.93
N PHE A 27 8.15 -5.57 -2.99
CA PHE A 27 7.16 -6.16 -3.87
C PHE A 27 6.13 -6.92 -3.07
N ASP A 28 4.85 -6.66 -3.36
CA ASP A 28 3.77 -7.55 -2.96
C ASP A 28 3.84 -8.82 -3.84
N ILE A 29 3.81 -9.99 -3.20
CA ILE A 29 4.03 -11.29 -3.85
C ILE A 29 2.73 -12.09 -3.77
N THR A 30 2.18 -12.40 -4.93
CA THR A 30 0.97 -13.25 -5.04
C THR A 30 1.21 -14.38 -6.03
N VAL A 31 0.49 -15.49 -5.84
CA VAL A 31 0.50 -16.63 -6.78
C VAL A 31 -0.84 -16.69 -7.48
N LYS A 32 -0.81 -16.73 -8.82
CA LYS A 32 -2.01 -16.87 -9.65
C LYS A 32 -1.68 -17.70 -10.88
N ASP A 33 -2.52 -18.69 -11.22
CA ASP A 33 -2.37 -19.51 -12.44
C ASP A 33 -0.95 -20.05 -12.63
N ASN A 34 -0.38 -20.63 -11.57
CA ASN A 34 0.98 -21.17 -11.55
C ASN A 34 2.09 -20.14 -11.86
N SER A 35 1.80 -18.85 -11.65
CA SER A 35 2.70 -17.72 -11.86
C SER A 35 2.91 -16.96 -10.56
N ILE A 36 4.14 -16.50 -10.32
CA ILE A 36 4.46 -15.57 -9.24
C ILE A 36 4.31 -14.15 -9.80
N ILE A 37 3.42 -13.36 -9.22
CA ILE A 37 3.22 -11.96 -9.58
C ILE A 37 3.91 -11.11 -8.52
N LEU A 38 4.83 -10.25 -8.97
CA LEU A 38 5.51 -9.26 -8.15
C LEU A 38 4.96 -7.89 -8.51
N LYS A 39 4.32 -7.21 -7.55
CA LYS A 39 3.81 -5.85 -7.74
C LYS A 39 4.66 -4.87 -6.93
N PRO A 40 5.26 -3.85 -7.56
CA PRO A 40 6.02 -2.86 -6.81
C PRO A 40 5.09 -2.11 -5.86
N VAL A 41 5.49 -2.01 -4.60
CA VAL A 41 4.76 -1.26 -3.57
C VAL A 41 5.70 -0.34 -2.83
N ARG A 42 5.20 0.85 -2.47
CA ARG A 42 5.88 1.75 -1.56
C ARG A 42 5.41 1.43 -0.16
N ILE A 43 6.33 1.00 0.70
CA ILE A 43 6.03 0.91 2.13
C ILE A 43 6.18 2.33 2.69
N THR A 44 5.08 3.07 2.68
CA THR A 44 4.98 4.29 3.47
C THR A 44 4.85 3.87 4.93
N THR A 45 5.79 4.27 5.78
CA THR A 45 5.63 4.09 7.23
C THR A 45 4.27 4.66 7.63
N THR A 46 3.49 3.89 8.39
CA THR A 46 2.11 4.22 8.77
C THR A 46 2.00 5.63 9.38
N GLU A 47 3.07 6.08 10.04
CA GLU A 47 3.24 7.41 10.61
C GLU A 47 3.11 8.53 9.57
N SER A 48 3.77 8.39 8.40
CA SER A 48 3.68 9.38 7.31
C SER A 48 2.28 9.47 6.70
N THR A 49 1.53 8.37 6.69
CA THR A 49 0.17 8.31 6.13
C THR A 49 -0.86 8.88 7.11
N ILE A 50 -0.74 8.58 8.41
CA ILE A 50 -1.63 9.12 9.44
C ILE A 50 -1.42 10.62 9.58
N GLU A 51 -0.18 11.10 9.59
CA GLU A 51 0.10 12.53 9.68
C GLU A 51 -0.41 13.28 8.44
N SER A 52 -0.15 12.76 7.23
CA SER A 52 -0.69 13.34 6.00
C SER A 52 -2.23 13.35 5.97
N VAL A 53 -2.87 12.32 6.54
CA VAL A 53 -4.33 12.27 6.68
C VAL A 53 -4.81 13.30 7.70
N ARG A 54 -4.13 13.47 8.84
CA ARG A 54 -4.46 14.49 9.86
C ARG A 54 -4.29 15.89 9.33
N ASP A 55 -3.21 16.17 8.62
CA ASP A 55 -2.97 17.45 7.94
C ASP A 55 -4.08 17.77 6.94
N LYS A 56 -4.52 16.77 6.17
CA LYS A 56 -5.62 16.94 5.22
C LYS A 56 -6.96 17.17 5.91
N ILE A 57 -7.23 16.49 7.04
CA ILE A 57 -8.43 16.72 7.86
C ILE A 57 -8.42 18.14 8.45
N ALA A 58 -7.27 18.61 8.94
CA ALA A 58 -7.10 19.96 9.47
C ALA A 58 -7.23 21.03 8.39
N ALA A 59 -6.65 20.82 7.20
CA ALA A 59 -6.76 21.73 6.05
C ALA A 59 -8.20 21.85 5.53
N LEU A 60 -9.00 20.79 5.65
CA LEU A 60 -10.44 20.81 5.32
C LEU A 60 -11.30 21.47 6.41
N GLY A 61 -10.70 21.92 7.52
CA GLY A 61 -11.39 22.58 8.61
C GLY A 61 -12.36 21.68 9.39
N LEU A 62 -12.23 20.36 9.24
CA LEU A 62 -13.10 19.39 9.88
C LEU A 62 -12.79 19.33 11.38
N LYS A 63 -13.80 19.59 12.20
CA LYS A 63 -13.71 19.56 13.66
C LYS A 63 -14.35 18.30 14.22
N ASP A 64 -14.07 18.00 15.49
CA ASP A 64 -14.69 16.88 16.19
C ASP A 64 -16.23 16.91 16.16
N ASP A 65 -16.81 18.10 16.08
CA ASP A 65 -18.26 18.29 15.94
C ASP A 65 -18.80 17.81 14.57
N ASP A 66 -18.00 17.90 13.51
CA ASP A 66 -18.36 17.42 12.18
C ASP A 66 -18.36 15.90 12.11
N ILE A 67 -17.45 15.25 12.86
CA ILE A 67 -17.46 13.79 13.04
C ILE A 67 -18.76 13.34 13.74
N LYS A 68 -19.19 14.05 14.80
CA LYS A 68 -20.45 13.76 15.50
C LYS A 68 -21.67 13.93 14.59
N LYS A 69 -21.68 14.97 13.75
CA LYS A 69 -22.74 15.19 12.75
C LYS A 69 -22.75 14.09 11.70
N ALA A 70 -21.59 13.67 11.18
CA ALA A 70 -21.46 12.60 10.21
C ALA A 70 -21.97 11.26 10.77
N ILE A 71 -21.61 10.91 12.01
CA ILE A 71 -22.10 9.70 12.69
C ILE A 71 -23.62 9.75 12.87
N ARG A 72 -24.17 10.91 13.29
CA ARG A 72 -25.62 11.09 13.45
C ARG A 72 -26.36 10.97 12.12
N TRP A 73 -25.80 11.51 11.04
CA TRP A 73 -26.34 11.39 9.69
C TRP A 73 -26.32 9.94 9.18
N ALA A 74 -25.20 9.23 9.36
CA ALA A 74 -25.06 7.84 8.95
C ALA A 74 -26.06 6.93 9.69
N ARG A 75 -26.24 7.13 11.00
CA ARG A 75 -27.22 6.40 11.82
C ARG A 75 -28.68 6.71 11.48
N ARG A 76 -28.98 7.92 10.98
CA ARG A 76 -30.34 8.29 10.53
C ARG A 76 -30.71 7.65 9.18
N LYS A 77 -29.72 7.22 8.39
CA LYS A 77 -29.92 6.58 7.09
C LYS A 77 -30.10 5.06 7.16
N SER A 78 -29.94 4.46 8.35
CA SER A 78 -30.12 3.03 8.61
C SER A 78 -31.41 2.71 9.37
N SER A 79 -32.41 3.58 9.31
CA SER A 79 -33.77 3.37 9.86
C SER A 79 -34.81 3.73 8.82
#